data_AF-A0A1Y3SYL7-F1
#
_entry.id   AF-A0A1Y3SYL7-F1
#
_cell.length_a   1.000
_cell.length_b   1.000
_cell.length_c   1.000
_cell.angle_alpha   90.00
_cell.angle_beta   90.00
_cell.angle_gamma   90.00
#
_symmetry.space_group_name_H-M   'P 1'
#
loop_
_entity.id
_entity.type
_entity.pdbx_description
1 polymer ?
#
loop_
_entity_poly.entity_id
_entity_poly.type
_entity_poly.pdbx_seq_one_letter_code
_entity_poly.pdbx_strand_id
1 'polypeptide(L)'
;MKEENTEHTYKGFLYIRCPECGEEKGQCSKKGMHSIHCDNCGCNEEFTEPLIPMYVNCECGGRYKYMTNKKEEMFDIPCLSCGAPVPIRYNRKKNIYETIK
;
A
#
# COMPACT_ATOMS: atom_id res chain seq x y z
N MET A 1 15.65 3.72 -27.06
CA MET A 1 14.46 3.87 -26.21
C MET A 1 14.99 3.98 -24.79
N LYS A 2 14.77 5.10 -24.10
CA LYS A 2 15.30 5.28 -22.75
C LYS A 2 14.37 4.52 -21.80
N GLU A 3 14.83 3.39 -21.29
CA GLU A 3 14.24 2.76 -20.11
C GLU A 3 14.41 3.77 -18.98
N GLU A 4 13.35 4.55 -18.70
CA GLU A 4 13.29 5.39 -17.51
C GLU A 4 13.17 4.44 -16.31
N ASN A 5 14.31 4.05 -15.74
CA ASN A 5 14.40 3.52 -14.39
C ASN A 5 13.96 4.62 -13.42
N THR A 6 12.65 4.81 -13.28
CA THR A 6 12.10 5.61 -12.20
C THR A 6 12.15 4.77 -10.94
N GLU A 7 13.31 4.78 -10.28
CA GLU A 7 13.48 4.15 -8.97
C GLU A 7 12.53 4.81 -7.96
N HIS A 8 11.35 4.22 -7.79
CA HIS A 8 10.36 4.73 -6.86
C HIS A 8 10.68 4.28 -5.44
N THR A 9 11.38 5.14 -4.68
CA THR A 9 11.69 4.87 -3.27
C THR A 9 10.62 5.43 -2.33
N TYR A 10 10.00 4.58 -1.52
CA TYR A 10 8.98 4.97 -0.56
C TYR A 10 9.42 4.75 0.90
N LYS A 11 9.18 5.76 1.75
CA LYS A 11 9.43 5.72 3.19
C LYS A 11 8.11 5.75 3.97
N GLY A 12 8.13 5.22 5.19
CA GLY A 12 6.97 5.19 6.09
C GLY A 12 6.19 3.89 5.99
N PHE A 13 4.88 3.96 6.21
CA PHE A 13 4.03 2.78 6.16
C PHE A 13 3.68 2.41 4.72
N LEU A 14 3.81 1.14 4.41
CA LEU A 14 3.54 0.54 3.11
C LEU A 14 2.55 -0.61 3.33
N TYR A 15 1.58 -0.74 2.44
CA TYR A 15 0.66 -1.87 2.41
C TYR A 15 0.75 -2.48 1.02
N ILE A 16 1.53 -3.55 0.88
CA ILE A 16 1.93 -4.08 -0.42
C ILE A 16 1.30 -5.45 -0.62
N ARG A 17 0.76 -5.66 -1.83
CA ARG A 17 0.32 -6.96 -2.31
C ARG A 17 1.39 -7.54 -3.23
N CYS A 18 1.78 -8.78 -3.01
CA CYS A 18 2.67 -9.49 -3.92
C CYS A 18 1.98 -9.71 -5.28
N PRO A 19 2.61 -9.33 -6.41
CA PRO A 19 2.01 -9.56 -7.73
C PRO A 19 1.95 -11.04 -8.12
N GLU A 20 2.89 -11.85 -7.61
CA GLU A 20 3.00 -13.28 -7.92
C GLU A 20 2.00 -14.14 -7.12
N CYS A 21 2.04 -14.07 -5.77
CA CYS A 21 1.23 -14.93 -4.92
C CYS A 21 -0.01 -14.24 -4.32
N GLY A 22 -0.11 -12.92 -4.45
CA GLY A 22 -1.24 -12.15 -3.91
C GLY A 22 -1.20 -11.87 -2.41
N GLU A 23 -0.15 -12.29 -1.69
CA GLU A 23 0.01 -12.05 -0.25
C GLU A 23 0.05 -10.55 0.06
N GLU A 24 -0.70 -10.11 1.08
CA GLU A 24 -0.79 -8.70 1.47
C GLU A 24 -0.10 -8.46 2.81
N LYS A 25 0.78 -7.46 2.85
CA LYS A 25 1.57 -7.15 4.03
C LYS A 25 1.66 -5.65 4.28
N GLY A 26 1.29 -5.27 5.50
CA GLY A 26 1.61 -3.96 6.06
C GLY A 26 3.02 -3.96 6.64
N GLN A 27 3.85 -2.97 6.30
CA GLN A 27 5.18 -2.81 6.89
C GLN A 27 5.60 -1.34 6.97
N CYS A 28 6.59 -1.04 7.82
CA CYS A 28 7.15 0.31 7.95
C CYS A 28 8.60 0.33 7.47
N SER A 29 8.86 1.02 6.35
CA SER A 29 10.22 1.19 5.84
C SER A 29 10.79 2.54 6.27
N LYS A 30 11.74 2.51 7.21
CA LYS A 30 12.48 3.72 7.64
C LYS A 30 13.55 4.14 6.63
N LYS A 31 14.23 3.16 6.03
CA LYS A 31 15.35 3.39 5.09
C LYS A 31 14.88 3.72 3.67
N GLY A 32 13.61 3.45 3.36
CA GLY A 32 13.09 3.55 2.00
C GLY A 32 13.04 2.17 1.36
N MET A 33 12.03 1.93 0.53
CA MET A 33 11.85 0.69 -0.20
C MET A 33 11.58 0.99 -1.66
N HIS A 34 12.31 0.32 -2.54
CA HIS A 34 12.19 0.43 -4.00
C HIS A 34 11.72 -0.88 -4.65
N SER A 35 11.59 -1.97 -3.89
CA SER A 35 11.14 -3.27 -4.38
C SER A 35 10.19 -3.97 -3.41
N ILE A 36 9.38 -4.87 -3.95
CA ILE A 36 8.53 -5.81 -3.24
C ILE A 36 9.36 -7.04 -2.93
N HIS A 37 9.51 -7.38 -1.64
CA HIS A 37 10.05 -8.66 -1.23
C HIS A 37 8.96 -9.49 -0.56
N CYS A 38 8.60 -10.63 -1.16
CA CYS A 38 7.61 -11.53 -0.61
C CYS A 38 8.28 -12.72 0.10
N ASP A 39 8.08 -12.81 1.41
CA ASP A 39 8.62 -13.90 2.23
C ASP A 39 7.94 -15.26 1.94
N ASN A 40 6.75 -15.25 1.30
CA ASN A 40 5.97 -16.46 1.02
C ASN A 40 6.40 -17.15 -0.28
N CYS A 41 6.58 -16.41 -1.38
CA CYS A 41 6.95 -16.96 -2.69
C CYS A 41 8.36 -16.59 -3.17
N GLY A 42 9.06 -15.69 -2.47
CA GLY A 42 10.39 -15.22 -2.87
C GLY A 42 10.41 -14.14 -3.95
N CYS A 43 9.25 -13.62 -4.37
CA CYS A 43 9.15 -12.50 -5.32
C CYS A 43 10.02 -11.32 -4.85
N ASN A 44 10.82 -10.78 -5.77
CA ASN A 44 11.70 -9.63 -5.56
C ASN A 44 11.64 -8.70 -6.78
N GLU A 45 10.59 -7.89 -6.85
CA GLU A 45 10.31 -7.02 -8.00
C GLU A 45 10.43 -5.55 -7.62
N GLU A 46 11.08 -4.76 -8.46
CA GLU A 46 11.14 -3.31 -8.26
C GLU A 46 9.77 -2.64 -8.51
N PHE A 47 9.55 -1.50 -7.87
CA PHE A 47 8.37 -0.68 -8.12
C PHE A 47 8.48 -0.02 -9.49
N THR A 48 7.86 -0.63 -10.49
CA THR A 48 7.77 -0.10 -11.86
C THR A 48 6.71 0.99 -12.00
N GLU A 49 5.63 0.91 -11.22
CA GLU A 49 4.56 1.90 -11.15
C GLU A 49 4.60 2.64 -9.80
N PRO A 50 4.20 3.92 -9.75
CA PRO A 50 4.16 4.64 -8.51
C PRO A 50 3.08 4.09 -7.57
N LEU A 51 3.43 3.88 -6.30
CA LEU A 51 2.47 3.52 -5.26
C LEU A 51 1.46 4.65 -5.02
N ILE A 52 0.24 4.24 -4.74
CA ILE A 52 -0.89 5.14 -4.47
C ILE A 52 -0.97 5.39 -2.97
N PRO A 53 -1.12 6.65 -2.51
CA PRO A 53 -1.30 6.93 -1.09
C PRO A 53 -2.69 6.46 -0.62
N MET A 54 -2.71 5.83 0.56
CA MET A 54 -3.91 5.33 1.23
C MET A 54 -4.06 5.95 2.61
N TYR A 55 -5.19 6.63 2.83
CA TYR A 55 -5.52 7.30 4.08
C TYR A 55 -6.57 6.50 4.84
N VAL A 56 -6.16 5.97 5.97
CA VAL A 56 -6.95 5.09 6.82
C VAL A 56 -7.38 5.89 8.04
N ASN A 57 -8.67 6.06 8.22
CA ASN A 57 -9.27 6.80 9.32
C ASN A 57 -10.29 5.89 10.02
N CYS A 58 -9.86 5.20 11.08
CA CYS A 58 -10.74 4.35 11.85
C CYS A 58 -11.61 5.17 12.82
N GLU A 59 -12.81 4.70 13.12
CA GLU A 59 -13.73 5.30 14.11
C GLU A 59 -13.14 5.31 15.52
N CYS A 60 -12.22 4.40 15.84
CA CYS A 60 -11.50 4.41 17.12
C CYS A 60 -10.53 5.60 17.29
N GLY A 61 -10.38 6.44 16.25
CA GLY A 61 -9.47 7.58 16.22
C GLY A 61 -8.11 7.30 15.58
N GLY A 62 -7.81 6.05 15.22
CA GLY A 62 -6.58 5.67 14.54
C GLY A 62 -6.50 6.26 13.13
N ARG A 63 -5.45 7.03 12.84
CA ARG A 63 -5.21 7.65 11.53
C ARG A 63 -3.84 7.27 11.00
N TYR A 64 -3.79 6.70 9.81
CA TYR A 64 -2.56 6.20 9.20
C TYR A 64 -2.52 6.57 7.73
N LYS A 65 -1.31 6.81 7.23
CA LYS A 65 -1.03 7.00 5.81
C LYS A 65 -0.12 5.89 5.33
N TYR A 66 -0.60 5.11 4.37
CA TYR A 66 0.16 4.07 3.68
C TYR A 66 0.45 4.47 2.25
N MET A 67 1.42 3.80 1.62
CA MET A 67 1.54 3.69 0.17
C MET A 67 1.22 2.25 -0.25
N THR A 68 0.45 2.05 -1.31
CA THR A 68 0.01 0.72 -1.75
C THR A 68 0.07 0.55 -3.27
N ASN A 69 0.29 -0.69 -3.72
CA ASN A 69 0.22 -1.09 -5.13
C ASN A 69 -1.12 -1.79 -5.46
N LYS A 70 -2.08 -1.82 -4.52
CA LYS A 70 -3.40 -2.40 -4.79
C LYS A 70 -4.09 -1.64 -5.92
N LYS A 71 -4.79 -2.39 -6.77
CA LYS A 71 -5.58 -1.89 -7.91
C LYS A 71 -7.09 -2.13 -7.74
N GLU A 72 -7.50 -2.69 -6.60
CA GLU A 72 -8.90 -2.98 -6.26
C GLU A 72 -9.67 -1.70 -5.96
N GLU A 73 -10.94 -1.60 -6.38
CA GLU A 73 -11.72 -0.39 -6.15
C GLU A 73 -12.12 -0.19 -4.68
N MET A 74 -12.36 -1.29 -3.96
CA MET A 74 -12.75 -1.32 -2.56
C MET A 74 -12.17 -2.55 -1.89
N PHE A 75 -11.71 -2.40 -0.64
CA PHE A 75 -11.23 -3.49 0.20
C PHE A 75 -11.23 -3.05 1.66
N ASP A 76 -11.18 -4.02 2.57
CA ASP A 76 -11.03 -3.76 4.01
C ASP A 76 -9.58 -3.96 4.43
N ILE A 77 -9.11 -3.14 5.36
CA ILE A 77 -7.83 -3.37 6.05
C ILE A 77 -8.03 -3.33 7.57
N PRO A 78 -7.28 -4.12 8.34
CA PRO A 78 -7.34 -4.05 9.80
C PRO A 78 -6.73 -2.73 10.31
N CYS A 79 -7.42 -2.06 11.22
CA CYS A 79 -6.89 -0.89 11.92
C CYS A 79 -5.72 -1.31 12.81
N LEU A 80 -4.57 -0.63 12.72
CA LEU A 80 -3.41 -0.91 13.57
C LEU A 80 -3.67 -0.68 15.07
N SER A 81 -4.64 0.18 15.43
CA SER A 81 -4.90 0.50 16.84
C SER A 81 -5.84 -0.48 17.52
N CYS A 82 -6.89 -0.94 16.82
CA CYS A 82 -7.97 -1.71 17.44
C CYS A 82 -8.28 -3.03 16.71
N GLY A 83 -7.66 -3.29 15.56
CA GLY A 83 -7.89 -4.48 14.75
C GLY A 83 -9.20 -4.49 13.95
N ALA A 84 -10.09 -3.51 14.15
CA ALA A 84 -11.35 -3.44 13.42
C ALA A 84 -11.11 -3.29 11.90
N PRO A 85 -11.92 -3.95 11.04
CA PRO A 85 -11.84 -3.75 9.60
C PRO A 85 -12.26 -2.33 9.25
N VAL A 86 -11.44 -1.65 8.44
CA VAL A 86 -11.70 -0.30 7.94
C VAL A 86 -11.93 -0.39 6.43
N PRO A 87 -13.13 -0.05 5.94
CA PRO A 87 -13.43 -0.07 4.52
C PRO A 87 -12.73 1.08 3.80
N ILE A 88 -11.98 0.73 2.77
CA ILE A 88 -11.21 1.65 1.93
C ILE A 88 -11.77 1.64 0.52
N ARG A 89 -11.85 2.82 -0.11
CA ARG A 89 -12.25 2.98 -1.50
C ARG A 89 -11.22 3.77 -2.29
N TYR A 90 -11.04 3.41 -3.56
CA TYR A 90 -10.25 4.16 -4.50
C TYR A 90 -10.99 5.42 -4.99
N ASN A 91 -10.38 6.59 -4.79
CA ASN A 91 -10.84 7.85 -5.36
C ASN A 91 -10.08 8.16 -6.64
N ARG A 92 -10.62 7.72 -7.79
CA ARG A 92 -10.06 7.95 -9.13
C ARG A 92 -9.76 9.42 -9.44
N LYS A 93 -10.56 10.37 -8.92
CA LYS A 93 -10.36 11.81 -9.18
C LYS A 93 -9.11 12.36 -8.51
N LYS A 94 -8.78 11.83 -7.32
CA LYS A 94 -7.63 12.26 -6.52
C LYS A 94 -6.42 11.33 -6.66
N ASN A 95 -6.60 10.16 -7.27
CA ASN A 95 -5.62 9.07 -7.30
C ASN A 95 -5.13 8.72 -5.88
N ILE A 96 -6.07 8.52 -4.96
CA ILE A 96 -5.80 8.13 -3.57
C ILE A 96 -6.79 7.06 -3.11
N TYR A 97 -6.41 6.28 -2.12
CA TYR A 97 -7.34 5.46 -1.35
C TYR A 97 -7.76 6.21 -0.08
N GLU A 98 -9.04 6.18 0.24
CA GLU A 98 -9.59 6.83 1.43
C GLU A 98 -10.65 5.95 2.10
N THR A 99 -10.74 6.06 3.43
CA THR A 99 -11.79 5.38 4.20
C THR A 99 -13.18 5.85 3.79
N ILE A 100 -14.09 4.88 3.60
CA ILE A 100 -15.52 5.15 3.44
C ILE A 100 -16.07 5.55 4.82
N LYS A 101 -16.72 6.72 4.86
CA LYS A 101 -17.45 7.19 6.05
C LYS A 101 -18.94 7.06 5.83
#